data_AF-A0A9X0WM33-F1
#
_entry.id   AF-A0A9X0WM33-F1
#
_cell.length_a   1.000
_cell.length_b   1.000
_cell.length_c   1.000
_cell.angle_alpha   90.00
_cell.angle_beta   90.00
_cell.angle_gamma   90.00
#
_symmetry.space_group_name_H-M   'P 1'
#
loop_
_entity.id
_entity.type
_entity.pdbx_description
1 polymer ?
#
loop_
_entity_poly.entity_id
_entity_poly.type
_entity_poly.pdbx_seq_one_letter_code
_entity_poly.pdbx_strand_id
1 'polypeptide(L)'
;MLAGSLYDAMPVSSKTQVLLGYVESRRDQTRPGRVAQMVIFTQFWDTLEDLVRRLRQAESKLLVGTYSGRGGQYTDPHTGKLVGTERDEIKQRFLRGEIDILALTIDRTIYDDGVASLGPQLRFATYGEPVFDAILALSEDWPPPGCVRRIAVTPQGLDLQYVAFVANDLGTELHLITDLATLAAFDLDETVTLSEADTLPFIAQLQVLADAEYRLTGHVMGVESDNERSGRAQAALALGTAFGFIKGRQKTGLADENFWKELDACRNRIAERLTQVGGISVDRVPVIYEQVATAFVPFDVKRKISDESFWVDNAPPPLLNAALDAAARVGDGIKKKKSALSTDFVLSKIATEMKRILMTG
;
A
#
# COMPACT_ATOMS: atom_id res chain seq x y z
N MET A 1 34.28 -8.58 -20.61
CA MET A 1 34.33 -7.95 -19.27
C MET A 1 32.91 -7.68 -18.84
N LEU A 2 32.31 -8.65 -18.13
CA LEU A 2 30.94 -8.63 -17.64
C LEU A 2 31.01 -8.67 -16.11
N ALA A 3 30.73 -7.55 -15.48
CA ALA A 3 30.43 -7.44 -14.06
C ALA A 3 29.59 -6.17 -13.84
N GLY A 4 28.42 -6.12 -14.46
CA GLY A 4 27.34 -5.25 -13.96
C GLY A 4 26.85 -5.86 -12.66
N SER A 5 26.95 -5.11 -11.56
CA SER A 5 26.50 -5.56 -10.24
C SER A 5 25.01 -5.91 -10.30
N LEU A 6 24.60 -7.01 -9.66
CA LEU A 6 23.19 -7.40 -9.49
C LEU A 6 22.31 -6.28 -8.90
N TYR A 7 22.91 -5.26 -8.28
CA TYR A 7 22.23 -4.04 -7.80
C TYR A 7 21.69 -3.12 -8.91
N ASP A 8 22.23 -3.18 -10.14
CA ASP A 8 21.79 -2.33 -11.25
C ASP A 8 20.54 -2.86 -11.97
N ALA A 9 20.16 -4.11 -11.72
CA ALA A 9 18.96 -4.73 -12.29
C ALA A 9 17.72 -4.65 -11.38
N MET A 10 17.85 -4.15 -10.15
CA MET A 10 16.72 -4.00 -9.24
C MET A 10 15.91 -2.72 -9.54
N PRO A 11 14.57 -2.80 -9.59
CA PRO A 11 13.74 -1.64 -9.81
C PRO A 11 14.00 -0.57 -8.74
N VAL A 12 14.02 0.69 -9.17
CA VAL A 12 14.19 1.86 -8.29
C VAL A 12 13.12 1.80 -7.20
N SER A 13 13.51 1.89 -5.93
CA SER A 13 12.55 1.84 -4.82
C SER A 13 11.55 3.00 -4.94
N SER A 14 10.30 2.78 -4.50
CA SER A 14 9.25 3.82 -4.54
C SER A 14 9.71 5.13 -3.89
N LYS A 15 10.45 5.07 -2.78
CA LYS A 15 11.04 6.25 -2.12
C LYS A 15 12.04 7.00 -2.99
N THR A 16 12.87 6.26 -3.74
CA THR A 16 13.85 6.88 -4.64
C THR A 16 13.17 7.50 -5.85
N GLN A 17 12.11 6.86 -6.39
CA GLN A 17 11.33 7.44 -7.48
C GLN A 17 10.68 8.77 -7.06
N VAL A 18 10.09 8.81 -5.87
CA VAL A 18 9.53 10.05 -5.29
C VAL A 18 10.61 11.11 -5.13
N LEU A 19 11.79 10.75 -4.58
CA LEU A 19 12.91 11.67 -4.44
C LEU A 19 13.37 12.25 -5.79
N LEU A 20 13.51 11.42 -6.82
CA LEU A 20 13.89 11.88 -8.16
C LEU A 20 12.82 12.81 -8.75
N GLY A 21 11.53 12.54 -8.50
CA GLY A 21 10.44 13.44 -8.85
C GLY A 21 10.56 14.81 -8.17
N TYR A 22 10.95 14.84 -6.89
CA TYR A 22 11.22 16.10 -6.18
C TYR A 22 12.44 16.85 -6.70
N VAL A 23 13.52 16.15 -7.10
CA VAL A 23 14.69 16.79 -7.71
C VAL A 23 14.31 17.41 -9.04
N GLU A 24 13.50 16.72 -9.85
CA GLU A 24 13.03 17.19 -11.15
C GLU A 24 12.13 18.45 -11.01
N SER A 25 11.22 18.47 -10.03
CA SER A 25 10.36 19.64 -9.80
C SER A 25 11.12 20.88 -9.32
N ARG A 26 12.34 20.70 -8.79
CA ARG A 26 13.22 21.77 -8.32
C ARG A 26 14.23 22.23 -9.38
N ARG A 27 14.10 21.83 -10.65
CA ARG A 27 14.97 22.34 -11.71
C ARG A 27 14.90 23.86 -11.80
N ASP A 28 16.07 24.47 -11.89
CA ASP A 28 16.19 25.90 -12.10
C ASP A 28 15.92 26.23 -13.57
N GLN A 29 14.79 26.89 -13.84
CA GLN A 29 14.39 27.28 -15.20
C GLN A 29 15.36 28.28 -15.83
N THR A 30 16.12 29.02 -15.01
CA THR A 30 17.05 30.07 -15.46
C THR A 30 18.47 29.54 -15.66
N ARG A 31 18.83 28.42 -15.03
CA ARG A 31 20.15 27.80 -15.10
C ARG A 31 20.03 26.34 -15.55
N PRO A 32 20.10 26.06 -16.87
CA PRO A 32 19.93 24.71 -17.41
C PRO A 32 20.88 23.69 -16.76
N GLY A 33 20.31 22.58 -16.26
CA GLY A 33 21.06 21.51 -15.61
C GLY A 33 21.34 21.73 -14.12
N ARG A 34 20.88 22.85 -13.54
CA ARG A 34 20.94 23.13 -12.10
C ARG A 34 19.61 22.84 -11.42
N VAL A 35 19.66 22.57 -10.13
CA VAL A 35 18.46 22.47 -9.29
C VAL A 35 18.56 23.46 -8.13
N ALA A 36 17.41 23.93 -7.65
CA ALA A 36 17.35 24.77 -6.46
C ALA A 36 17.94 24.01 -5.27
N GLN A 37 18.83 24.67 -4.53
CA GLN A 37 19.62 24.01 -3.49
C GLN A 37 18.74 23.24 -2.51
N MET A 38 19.18 22.03 -2.17
CA MET A 38 18.46 21.15 -1.27
C MET A 38 19.40 20.26 -0.46
N VAL A 39 18.88 19.79 0.67
CA VAL A 39 19.59 18.94 1.62
C VAL A 39 18.83 17.62 1.77
N ILE A 40 19.56 16.50 1.72
CA ILE A 40 19.00 15.16 1.86
C ILE A 40 19.65 14.49 3.06
N PHE A 41 18.84 14.12 4.04
CA PHE A 41 19.29 13.39 5.22
C PHE A 41 19.10 11.89 5.05
N THR A 42 20.12 11.12 5.44
CA THR A 42 20.03 9.67 5.52
C THR A 42 20.74 9.15 6.76
N GLN A 43 20.28 8.00 7.27
CA GLN A 43 20.82 7.39 8.48
C GLN A 43 22.12 6.63 8.21
N PHE A 44 22.22 5.96 7.05
CA PHE A 44 23.30 5.03 6.75
C PHE A 44 24.19 5.52 5.62
N TRP A 45 25.49 5.31 5.77
CA TRP A 45 26.49 5.61 4.75
C TRP A 45 26.20 4.88 3.44
N ASP A 46 25.85 3.59 3.51
CA ASP A 46 25.55 2.79 2.32
C ASP A 46 24.33 3.36 1.57
N THR A 47 23.36 3.91 2.30
CA THR A 47 22.23 4.62 1.70
C THR A 47 22.66 5.94 1.07
N LEU A 48 23.58 6.68 1.69
CA LEU A 48 24.15 7.90 1.09
C LEU A 48 24.84 7.57 -0.23
N GLU A 49 25.70 6.55 -0.26
CA GLU A 49 26.42 6.15 -1.48
C GLU A 49 25.46 5.73 -2.59
N ASP A 50 24.44 4.93 -2.26
CA ASP A 50 23.43 4.52 -3.26
C ASP A 50 22.65 5.72 -3.79
N LEU A 51 22.29 6.67 -2.92
CA LEU A 51 21.52 7.87 -3.27
C LEU A 51 22.32 8.78 -4.21
N VAL A 52 23.60 9.04 -3.90
CA VAL A 52 24.52 9.81 -4.76
C VAL A 52 24.72 9.12 -6.11
N ARG A 53 24.90 7.79 -6.11
CA ARG A 53 25.04 6.99 -7.33
C ARG A 53 23.82 7.13 -8.23
N ARG A 54 22.60 7.01 -7.67
CA ARG A 54 21.34 7.11 -8.42
C ARG A 54 21.07 8.51 -8.94
N LEU A 55 21.34 9.55 -8.14
CA LEU A 55 21.25 10.94 -8.61
C LEU A 55 22.15 11.17 -9.84
N ARG A 56 23.39 10.68 -9.78
CA ARG A 56 24.35 10.83 -10.89
C ARG A 56 24.02 9.94 -12.10
N GLN A 57 23.36 8.80 -11.91
CA GLN A 57 22.83 7.98 -13.00
C GLN A 57 21.68 8.68 -13.72
N ALA A 58 20.80 9.37 -12.96
CA ALA A 58 19.69 10.12 -13.52
C ALA A 58 20.19 11.37 -14.29
N GLU A 59 21.16 12.10 -13.73
CA GLU A 59 21.81 13.22 -14.40
C GLU A 59 23.27 13.36 -13.93
N SER A 60 24.18 13.07 -14.85
CA SER A 60 25.63 13.07 -14.59
C SER A 60 26.20 14.43 -14.21
N LYS A 61 25.52 15.53 -14.60
CA LYS A 61 25.96 16.90 -14.35
C LYS A 61 25.44 17.51 -13.05
N LEU A 62 24.65 16.78 -12.26
CA LEU A 62 24.18 17.29 -10.97
C LEU A 62 25.36 17.57 -10.03
N LEU A 63 25.37 18.78 -9.47
CA LEU A 63 26.35 19.22 -8.49
C LEU A 63 25.97 18.69 -7.12
N VAL A 64 26.40 17.46 -6.83
CA VAL A 64 26.08 16.74 -5.60
C VAL A 64 27.27 16.82 -4.65
N GLY A 65 27.00 17.14 -3.39
CA GLY A 65 27.93 17.07 -2.28
C GLY A 65 27.56 15.94 -1.32
N THR A 66 28.56 15.32 -0.71
CA THR A 66 28.39 14.38 0.39
C THR A 66 29.06 14.94 1.63
N TYR A 67 28.41 14.77 2.77
CA TYR A 67 28.93 15.17 4.07
C TYR A 67 28.65 14.05 5.06
N SER A 68 29.69 13.30 5.44
CA SER A 68 29.55 12.13 6.32
C SER A 68 30.71 11.97 7.27
N GLY A 69 30.58 11.08 8.25
CA GLY A 69 31.68 10.74 9.17
C GLY A 69 32.94 10.22 8.47
N ARG A 70 32.85 9.82 7.19
CA ARG A 70 33.97 9.37 6.37
C ARG A 70 34.64 10.49 5.55
N GLY A 71 34.16 11.72 5.66
CA GLY A 71 34.69 12.89 4.94
C GLY A 71 33.66 13.58 4.06
N GLY A 72 34.15 14.46 3.19
CA GLY A 72 33.35 15.19 2.20
C GLY A 72 33.69 14.80 0.77
N GLN A 73 32.70 14.81 -0.13
CA GLN A 73 32.94 14.70 -1.57
C GLN A 73 32.03 15.67 -2.32
N TYR A 74 32.43 16.12 -3.50
CA TYR A 74 31.56 16.92 -4.37
C TYR A 74 31.76 16.55 -5.83
N THR A 75 30.72 16.75 -6.66
CA THR A 75 30.86 16.65 -8.11
C THR A 75 31.65 17.85 -8.63
N ASP A 76 32.82 17.61 -9.20
CA ASP A 76 33.58 18.64 -9.92
C ASP A 76 32.80 19.03 -11.19
N PRO A 77 32.43 20.32 -11.36
CA PRO A 77 31.62 20.78 -12.48
C PRO A 77 32.30 20.61 -13.84
N HIS A 78 33.64 20.52 -13.89
CA HIS A 78 34.39 20.38 -15.15
C HIS A 78 34.48 18.93 -15.60
N THR A 79 34.72 18.02 -14.64
CA THR A 79 34.96 16.61 -14.94
C THR A 79 33.74 15.72 -14.71
N GLY A 80 32.72 16.22 -14.01
CA GLY A 80 31.54 15.46 -13.59
C GLY A 80 31.86 14.34 -12.59
N LYS A 81 33.09 14.28 -12.06
CA LYS A 81 33.56 13.23 -11.13
C LYS A 81 33.39 13.68 -9.68
N LEU A 82 33.20 12.70 -8.79
CA LEU A 82 33.25 12.97 -7.36
C LEU A 82 34.70 13.16 -6.92
N VAL A 83 34.97 14.28 -6.27
CA VAL A 83 36.27 14.65 -5.72
C VAL A 83 36.15 14.71 -4.21
N GLY A 84 37.04 14.01 -3.51
CA GLY A 84 37.10 14.04 -2.05
C GLY A 84 37.73 15.34 -1.54
N THR A 85 37.19 15.88 -0.46
CA THR A 85 37.70 17.08 0.23
C THR A 85 37.28 17.08 1.69
N GLU A 86 37.76 18.07 2.45
CA GLU A 86 37.39 18.26 3.85
C GLU A 86 35.93 18.66 4.02
N ARG A 87 35.34 18.25 5.13
CA ARG A 87 33.93 18.51 5.48
C ARG A 87 33.57 20.00 5.43
N ASP A 88 34.46 20.86 5.94
CA ASP A 88 34.20 22.29 5.97
C ASP A 88 34.24 22.92 4.59
N GLU A 89 35.05 22.39 3.68
CA GLU A 89 35.06 22.82 2.28
C GLU A 89 33.73 22.47 1.60
N ILE A 90 33.14 21.30 1.88
CA ILE A 90 31.80 20.95 1.38
C ILE A 90 30.74 21.94 1.85
N LYS A 91 30.76 22.33 3.14
CA LYS A 91 29.83 23.35 3.66
C LYS A 91 30.00 24.67 2.92
N GLN A 92 31.23 25.14 2.75
CA GLN A 92 31.50 26.42 2.08
C GLN A 92 31.06 26.40 0.62
N ARG A 93 31.31 25.30 -0.10
CA ARG A 93 30.86 25.12 -1.48
C ARG A 93 29.34 25.09 -1.61
N PHE A 94 28.65 24.43 -0.68
CA PHE A 94 27.20 24.48 -0.62
C PHE A 94 26.71 25.91 -0.37
N LEU A 95 27.25 26.64 0.60
CA LEU A 95 26.85 28.02 0.87
C LEU A 95 27.11 28.99 -0.30
N ARG A 96 28.12 28.71 -1.13
CA ARG A 96 28.44 29.49 -2.34
C ARG A 96 27.61 29.11 -3.58
N GLY A 97 26.74 28.11 -3.48
CA GLY A 97 25.97 27.62 -4.63
C GLY A 97 26.81 26.82 -5.63
N GLU A 98 27.95 26.28 -5.21
CA GLU A 98 28.77 25.37 -6.02
C GLU A 98 28.29 23.91 -5.90
N ILE A 99 27.42 23.62 -4.92
CA ILE A 99 26.73 22.34 -4.75
C ILE A 99 25.23 22.62 -4.71
N ASP A 100 24.45 21.89 -5.49
CA ASP A 100 22.99 22.00 -5.53
C ASP A 100 22.34 21.02 -4.56
N ILE A 101 22.83 19.79 -4.48
CA ILE A 101 22.26 18.75 -3.63
C ILE A 101 23.30 18.33 -2.60
N LEU A 102 23.04 18.54 -1.32
CA LEU A 102 23.90 18.08 -0.23
C LEU A 102 23.29 16.85 0.44
N ALA A 103 23.90 15.68 0.25
CA ALA A 103 23.53 14.46 0.95
C ALA A 103 24.36 14.31 2.23
N LEU A 104 23.71 14.15 3.38
CA LEU A 104 24.40 13.98 4.65
C LEU A 104 24.00 12.68 5.32
N THR A 105 25.01 11.96 5.83
CA THR A 105 24.77 11.08 6.97
C THR A 105 24.87 11.92 8.21
N ILE A 106 23.90 11.81 9.10
CA ILE A 106 24.00 12.49 10.39
C ILE A 106 25.17 11.87 11.14
N ASP A 107 26.12 12.71 11.55
CA ASP A 107 27.12 12.31 12.52
C ASP A 107 26.39 12.07 13.83
N ARG A 108 26.44 10.83 14.33
CA ARG A 108 25.74 10.47 15.57
C ARG A 108 26.15 11.38 16.73
N THR A 109 27.41 11.86 16.73
CA THR A 109 27.90 12.82 17.72
C THR A 109 27.19 14.18 17.66
N ILE A 110 26.75 14.64 16.49
CA ILE A 110 25.97 15.89 16.37
C ILE A 110 24.56 15.73 16.94
N TYR A 111 24.00 14.51 16.89
CA TYR A 111 22.71 14.19 17.49
C TYR A 111 22.81 13.98 19.00
N ASP A 112 23.84 13.27 19.45
CA ASP A 112 24.05 12.94 20.86
C ASP A 112 24.61 14.14 21.66
N ASP A 113 25.51 14.94 21.07
CA ASP A 113 26.25 16.02 21.75
C ASP A 113 25.83 17.44 21.31
N GLY A 114 24.99 17.55 20.27
CA GLY A 114 24.52 18.82 19.72
C GLY A 114 25.56 19.56 18.86
N VAL A 115 25.23 20.79 18.46
CA VAL A 115 26.16 21.71 17.80
C VAL A 115 26.48 22.81 18.81
N ALA A 116 27.76 22.99 19.16
CA ALA A 116 28.18 23.90 20.23
C ALA A 116 27.63 25.34 20.09
N SER A 117 27.32 25.80 18.87
CA SER A 117 26.73 27.11 18.60
C SER A 117 25.20 27.16 18.61
N LEU A 118 24.51 26.02 18.61
CA LEU A 118 23.04 25.91 18.51
C LEU A 118 22.39 25.24 19.74
N GLY A 119 23.21 24.75 20.69
CA GLY A 119 22.74 24.13 21.92
C GLY A 119 22.93 22.61 21.95
N PRO A 120 22.59 21.99 23.10
CA PRO A 120 23.11 20.67 23.48
C PRO A 120 22.47 19.47 22.75
N GLN A 121 21.41 19.65 21.97
CA GLN A 121 20.84 18.54 21.20
C GLN A 121 19.99 18.99 20.02
N LEU A 122 20.33 18.51 18.82
CA LEU A 122 19.44 18.63 17.66
C LEU A 122 18.40 17.51 17.72
N ARG A 123 17.12 17.87 17.60
CA ARG A 123 15.99 16.93 17.57
C ARG A 123 15.31 17.04 16.20
N PHE A 124 14.75 15.93 15.73
CA PHE A 124 14.03 15.95 14.46
C PHE A 124 12.67 16.61 14.64
N ALA A 125 12.32 17.51 13.72
CA ALA A 125 10.96 18.05 13.61
C ALA A 125 10.06 17.03 12.90
N THR A 126 9.75 15.92 13.58
CA THR A 126 8.96 14.80 13.03
C THR A 126 8.04 14.21 14.09
N TYR A 127 6.86 13.74 13.67
CA TYR A 127 5.86 13.16 14.56
C TYR A 127 6.41 11.96 15.34
N GLY A 128 6.09 11.90 16.64
CA GLY A 128 6.57 10.87 17.56
C GLY A 128 7.92 11.19 18.21
N GLU A 129 8.53 12.33 17.88
CA GLU A 129 9.66 12.89 18.61
C GLU A 129 9.12 13.78 19.73
N PRO A 130 9.42 13.50 21.02
CA PRO A 130 8.78 14.19 22.14
C PRO A 130 8.91 15.72 22.17
N VAL A 131 10.01 16.29 21.70
CA VAL A 131 10.21 17.75 21.68
C VAL A 131 9.40 18.38 20.56
N PHE A 132 9.37 17.74 19.38
CA PHE A 132 8.51 18.19 18.29
C PHE A 132 7.03 18.07 18.64
N ASP A 133 6.61 16.95 19.23
CA ASP A 133 5.25 16.73 19.69
C ASP A 133 4.85 17.77 20.76
N ALA A 134 5.77 18.13 21.67
CA ALA A 134 5.54 19.19 22.64
C ALA A 134 5.38 20.58 21.99
N ILE A 135 6.14 20.88 20.93
CA ILE A 135 5.97 22.12 20.16
C ILE A 135 4.62 22.14 19.45
N LEU A 136 4.19 21.02 18.86
CA LEU A 136 2.87 20.90 18.25
C LEU A 136 1.76 21.05 19.28
N ALA A 137 1.91 20.47 20.47
CA ALA A 137 0.95 20.63 21.57
C ALA A 137 0.80 22.10 22.00
N LEU A 138 1.88 22.90 21.98
CA LEU A 138 1.78 24.34 22.24
C LEU A 138 0.93 25.08 21.20
N SER A 139 0.86 24.58 19.96
CA SER A 139 0.05 25.19 18.91
C SER A 139 -1.45 24.89 19.04
N GLU A 140 -1.83 23.84 19.77
CA GLU A 140 -3.26 23.51 20.01
C GLU A 140 -3.96 24.60 20.83
N ASP A 141 -3.20 25.30 21.68
CA ASP A 141 -3.69 26.37 22.54
C ASP A 141 -3.67 27.76 21.87
N TRP A 142 -3.17 27.88 20.64
CA TRP A 142 -3.12 29.18 19.93
C TRP A 142 -4.47 29.46 19.27
N PRO A 143 -5.30 30.38 19.82
CA PRO A 143 -6.52 30.75 19.13
C PRO A 143 -6.15 31.42 17.80
N PRO A 144 -6.82 31.05 16.69
CA PRO A 144 -6.64 31.79 15.45
C PRO A 144 -7.06 33.25 15.66
N PRO A 145 -6.45 34.21 14.92
CA PRO A 145 -6.89 35.60 14.96
C PRO A 145 -8.38 35.68 14.57
N GLY A 146 -9.10 36.71 15.03
CA GLY A 146 -10.54 36.82 14.81
C GLY A 146 -10.97 36.76 13.33
N CYS A 147 -10.07 37.17 12.44
CA CYS A 147 -10.25 37.15 10.98
C CYS A 147 -10.07 35.76 10.35
N VAL A 148 -9.74 34.72 11.14
CA VAL A 148 -9.54 33.34 10.72
C VAL A 148 -10.38 32.40 11.56
N ARG A 149 -11.10 31.48 10.92
CA ARG A 149 -11.90 30.46 11.60
C ARG A 149 -11.61 29.08 11.05
N ARG A 150 -11.27 28.14 11.94
CA ARG A 150 -11.14 26.72 11.59
C ARG A 150 -12.52 26.13 11.36
N ILE A 151 -12.71 25.44 10.24
CA ILE A 151 -13.89 24.62 9.95
C ILE A 151 -13.46 23.16 9.78
N ALA A 152 -14.37 22.24 10.04
CA ALA A 152 -14.12 20.81 9.88
C ALA A 152 -15.37 20.08 9.39
N VAL A 153 -15.16 19.05 8.59
CA VAL A 153 -16.18 18.12 8.12
C VAL A 153 -15.72 16.68 8.33
N THR A 154 -16.65 15.74 8.35
CA THR A 154 -16.35 14.31 8.40
C THR A 154 -16.67 13.71 7.04
N PRO A 155 -15.66 13.24 6.27
CA PRO A 155 -15.91 12.55 5.01
C PRO A 155 -16.80 11.32 5.23
N GLN A 156 -17.62 10.98 4.24
CA GLN A 156 -18.54 9.86 4.37
C GLN A 156 -17.79 8.52 4.63
N GLY A 157 -18.17 7.83 5.71
CA GLY A 157 -17.68 6.48 6.02
C GLY A 157 -16.28 6.43 6.67
N LEU A 158 -15.74 7.57 7.10
CA LEU A 158 -14.46 7.66 7.79
C LEU A 158 -14.60 8.29 9.17
N ASP A 159 -13.79 7.83 10.12
CA ASP A 159 -13.68 8.39 11.48
C ASP A 159 -12.47 9.34 11.55
N LEU A 160 -12.55 10.43 10.78
CA LEU A 160 -11.53 11.49 10.76
C LEU A 160 -12.17 12.85 10.49
N GLN A 161 -11.46 13.93 10.85
CA GLN A 161 -11.82 15.30 10.50
C GLN A 161 -11.02 15.78 9.31
N TYR A 162 -11.70 16.27 8.28
CA TYR A 162 -11.10 17.05 7.20
C TYR A 162 -11.23 18.53 7.55
N VAL A 163 -10.10 19.22 7.65
CA VAL A 163 -9.99 20.54 8.28
C VAL A 163 -9.54 21.57 7.26
N ALA A 164 -10.14 22.75 7.30
CA ALA A 164 -9.69 23.91 6.56
C ALA A 164 -9.87 25.17 7.40
N PHE A 165 -9.36 26.29 6.89
CA PHE A 165 -9.55 27.61 7.50
C PHE A 165 -10.34 28.50 6.56
N VAL A 166 -11.22 29.33 7.13
CA VAL A 166 -11.85 30.44 6.42
C VAL A 166 -11.18 31.72 6.92
N ALA A 167 -10.73 32.57 6.01
CA ALA A 167 -10.07 33.82 6.36
C ALA A 167 -10.60 35.00 5.54
N ASN A 168 -10.49 36.21 6.08
CA ASN A 168 -10.81 37.45 5.39
C ASN A 168 -9.55 38.11 4.81
N ASP A 169 -9.56 38.38 3.50
CA ASP A 169 -8.48 39.10 2.81
C ASP A 169 -8.71 40.62 2.89
N LEU A 170 -7.63 41.42 2.84
CA LEU A 170 -7.63 42.88 2.77
C LEU A 170 -8.31 43.36 1.47
N GLY A 171 -9.64 43.29 1.46
CA GLY A 171 -10.45 43.36 0.23
C GLY A 171 -11.90 42.89 0.38
N THR A 172 -12.33 42.43 1.56
CA THR A 172 -13.69 42.04 1.97
C THR A 172 -14.24 40.69 1.50
N GLU A 173 -13.47 39.89 0.75
CA GLU A 173 -13.90 38.53 0.40
C GLU A 173 -13.40 37.50 1.43
N LEU A 174 -14.25 36.51 1.71
CA LEU A 174 -13.92 35.36 2.54
C LEU A 174 -13.40 34.25 1.64
N HIS A 175 -12.30 33.61 2.06
CA HIS A 175 -11.66 32.56 1.30
C HIS A 175 -11.53 31.28 2.11
N LEU A 176 -11.78 30.15 1.45
CA LEU A 176 -11.50 28.83 1.97
C LEU A 176 -10.01 28.49 1.69
N ILE A 177 -9.25 28.31 2.75
CA ILE A 177 -7.84 27.96 2.73
C ILE A 177 -7.70 26.46 2.99
N THR A 178 -7.37 25.70 1.94
CA THR A 178 -7.15 24.25 1.98
C THR A 178 -5.69 23.85 1.80
N ASP A 179 -4.82 24.80 1.44
CA ASP A 179 -3.39 24.57 1.25
C ASP A 179 -2.55 25.78 1.68
N LEU A 180 -1.25 25.53 1.90
CA LEU A 180 -0.31 26.55 2.37
C LEU A 180 0.01 27.61 1.28
N ALA A 181 -0.12 27.26 0.01
CA ALA A 181 0.19 28.19 -1.09
C ALA A 181 -0.86 29.32 -1.16
N THR A 182 -2.12 28.98 -0.89
CA THR A 182 -3.23 29.94 -0.78
C THR A 182 -2.96 30.96 0.34
N LEU A 183 -2.40 30.50 1.48
CA LEU A 183 -2.06 31.39 2.60
C LEU A 183 -0.92 32.37 2.26
N ALA A 184 0.05 31.96 1.44
CA ALA A 184 1.21 32.81 1.11
C ALA A 184 0.86 34.03 0.23
N ALA A 185 -0.30 34.01 -0.42
CA ALA A 185 -0.79 35.10 -1.26
C ALA A 185 -1.84 35.97 -0.56
N PHE A 186 -2.04 35.78 0.74
CA PHE A 186 -3.17 36.32 1.50
C PHE A 186 -2.73 37.42 2.46
N ASP A 187 -3.39 38.58 2.40
CA ASP A 187 -3.14 39.70 3.31
C ASP A 187 -4.29 39.76 4.32
N LEU A 188 -4.09 39.20 5.52
CA LEU A 188 -5.15 39.07 6.53
C LEU A 188 -5.68 40.43 7.01
N ASP A 189 -7.00 40.64 6.92
CA ASP A 189 -7.65 41.77 7.57
C ASP A 189 -7.95 41.45 9.04
N GLU A 190 -6.96 41.71 9.92
CA GLU A 190 -7.07 41.51 11.37
C GLU A 190 -8.14 42.38 12.06
N THR A 191 -8.73 43.36 11.35
CA THR A 191 -9.77 44.22 11.92
C THR A 191 -11.16 43.57 11.94
N VAL A 192 -11.34 42.48 11.17
CA VAL A 192 -12.59 41.74 11.05
C VAL A 192 -12.62 40.54 11.98
N THR A 193 -13.78 40.22 12.54
CA THR A 193 -14.01 38.99 13.31
C THR A 193 -15.07 38.13 12.62
N LEU A 194 -14.72 36.89 12.28
CA LEU A 194 -15.60 35.95 11.59
C LEU A 194 -16.58 35.27 12.57
N SER A 195 -17.86 35.37 12.26
CA SER A 195 -18.91 34.62 12.94
C SER A 195 -19.04 33.19 12.40
N GLU A 196 -19.82 32.36 13.08
CA GLU A 196 -20.13 31.02 12.59
C GLU A 196 -20.94 31.06 11.29
N ALA A 197 -21.85 32.03 11.19
CA ALA A 197 -22.71 32.23 10.02
C ALA A 197 -21.90 32.50 8.74
N ASP A 198 -20.79 33.24 8.88
CA ASP A 198 -19.89 33.56 7.76
C ASP A 198 -19.22 32.33 7.17
N THR A 199 -19.10 31.25 7.95
CA THR A 199 -18.43 30.01 7.52
C THR A 199 -19.36 28.96 6.89
N LEU A 200 -20.68 29.11 7.05
CA LEU A 200 -21.66 28.14 6.58
C LEU A 200 -21.55 27.81 5.07
N PRO A 201 -21.35 28.80 4.16
CA PRO A 201 -21.20 28.50 2.73
C PRO A 201 -19.99 27.61 2.43
N PHE A 202 -18.91 27.76 3.21
CA PHE A 202 -17.65 27.05 3.02
C PHE A 202 -17.66 25.63 3.59
N ILE A 203 -18.53 25.33 4.56
CA ILE A 203 -18.70 23.95 5.08
C ILE A 203 -19.16 23.01 3.97
N ALA A 204 -20.13 23.42 3.14
CA ALA A 204 -20.59 22.61 2.02
C ALA A 204 -19.51 22.42 0.95
N GLN A 205 -18.74 23.48 0.65
CA GLN A 205 -17.60 23.40 -0.26
C GLN A 205 -16.53 22.44 0.27
N LEU A 206 -16.23 22.52 1.57
CA LEU A 206 -15.26 21.64 2.23
C LEU A 206 -15.69 20.17 2.20
N GLN A 207 -16.99 19.90 2.39
CA GLN A 207 -17.54 18.55 2.29
C GLN A 207 -17.32 17.95 0.90
N VAL A 208 -17.56 18.72 -0.17
CA VAL A 208 -17.34 18.25 -1.55
C VAL A 208 -15.88 17.90 -1.81
N LEU A 209 -14.95 18.72 -1.30
CA LEU A 209 -13.51 18.46 -1.41
C LEU A 209 -13.12 17.20 -0.62
N ALA A 210 -13.61 17.09 0.61
CA ALA A 210 -13.37 15.95 1.48
C ALA A 210 -13.85 14.64 0.85
N ASP A 211 -15.10 14.60 0.35
CA ASP A 211 -15.65 13.41 -0.28
C ASP A 211 -14.92 13.05 -1.58
N ALA A 212 -14.44 14.03 -2.35
CA ALA A 212 -13.65 13.80 -3.55
C ALA A 212 -12.27 13.19 -3.23
N GLU A 213 -11.57 13.73 -2.24
CA GLU A 213 -10.26 13.25 -1.81
C GLU A 213 -10.33 11.84 -1.20
N TYR A 214 -11.32 11.62 -0.34
CA TYR A 214 -11.47 10.36 0.39
C TYR A 214 -12.35 9.33 -0.28
N ARG A 215 -12.84 9.59 -1.50
CA ARG A 215 -13.74 8.68 -2.25
C ARG A 215 -13.23 7.24 -2.26
N LEU A 216 -11.94 7.03 -2.54
CA LEU A 216 -11.36 5.68 -2.60
C LEU A 216 -11.23 5.05 -1.21
N THR A 217 -10.86 5.84 -0.20
CA THR A 217 -10.70 5.39 1.18
C THR A 217 -12.03 4.98 1.81
N GLY A 218 -13.11 5.72 1.52
CA GLY A 218 -14.47 5.38 1.98
C GLY A 218 -14.96 4.02 1.46
N HIS A 219 -14.42 3.52 0.34
CA HIS A 219 -14.75 2.19 -0.18
C HIS A 219 -13.95 1.05 0.46
N VAL A 220 -12.92 1.32 1.27
CA VAL A 220 -12.04 0.27 1.83
C VAL A 220 -12.83 -0.75 2.66
N MET A 221 -13.76 -0.30 3.51
CA MET A 221 -14.61 -1.22 4.28
C MET A 221 -15.51 -2.08 3.40
N GLY A 222 -16.03 -1.50 2.31
CA GLY A 222 -16.81 -2.26 1.32
C GLY A 222 -15.96 -3.32 0.62
N VAL A 223 -14.75 -2.95 0.20
CA VAL A 223 -13.79 -3.85 -0.44
C VAL A 223 -13.36 -4.97 0.51
N GLU A 224 -13.15 -4.68 1.79
CA GLU A 224 -12.82 -5.70 2.80
C GLU A 224 -13.96 -6.71 2.97
N SER A 225 -15.19 -6.22 3.15
CA SER A 225 -16.39 -7.07 3.25
C SER A 225 -16.59 -7.93 1.99
N ASP A 226 -16.43 -7.35 0.81
CA ASP A 226 -16.51 -8.07 -0.47
C ASP A 226 -15.40 -9.10 -0.62
N ASN A 227 -14.18 -8.80 -0.18
CA ASN A 227 -13.06 -9.73 -0.18
C ASN A 227 -13.28 -10.90 0.78
N GLU A 228 -13.77 -10.65 1.99
CA GLU A 228 -14.10 -11.71 2.93
C GLU A 228 -15.19 -12.62 2.37
N ARG A 229 -16.25 -12.02 1.82
CA ARG A 229 -17.35 -12.75 1.19
C ARG A 229 -16.86 -13.59 0.02
N SER A 230 -16.01 -13.04 -0.84
CA SER A 230 -15.39 -13.72 -1.98
C SER A 230 -14.45 -14.84 -1.52
N GLY A 231 -13.70 -14.63 -0.43
CA GLY A 231 -12.85 -15.64 0.20
C GLY A 231 -13.67 -16.83 0.72
N ARG A 232 -14.79 -16.56 1.41
CA ARG A 232 -15.74 -17.60 1.85
C ARG A 232 -16.34 -18.35 0.67
N ALA A 233 -16.76 -17.62 -0.38
CA ALA A 233 -17.28 -18.21 -1.60
C ALA A 233 -16.26 -19.13 -2.28
N GLN A 234 -15.02 -18.67 -2.44
CA GLN A 234 -13.95 -19.45 -3.05
C GLN A 234 -13.61 -20.72 -2.23
N ALA A 235 -13.59 -20.63 -0.90
CA ALA A 235 -13.38 -21.79 -0.03
C ALA A 235 -14.53 -22.80 -0.13
N ALA A 236 -15.78 -22.32 -0.13
CA ALA A 236 -16.96 -23.17 -0.33
C ALA A 236 -17.00 -23.79 -1.73
N LEU A 237 -16.59 -23.05 -2.77
CA LEU A 237 -16.48 -23.56 -4.13
C LEU A 237 -15.46 -24.68 -4.22
N ALA A 238 -14.27 -24.51 -3.66
CA ALA A 238 -13.24 -25.56 -3.66
C ALA A 238 -13.73 -26.86 -3.00
N LEU A 239 -14.37 -26.76 -1.82
CA LEU A 239 -14.96 -27.92 -1.14
C LEU A 239 -16.11 -28.54 -1.95
N GLY A 240 -16.98 -27.71 -2.52
CA GLY A 240 -18.11 -28.14 -3.34
C GLY A 240 -17.68 -28.80 -4.64
N THR A 241 -16.63 -28.29 -5.30
CA THR A 241 -16.00 -28.90 -6.47
C THR A 241 -15.39 -30.25 -6.12
N ALA A 242 -14.70 -30.38 -4.98
CA ALA A 242 -14.16 -31.66 -4.54
C ALA A 242 -15.27 -32.68 -4.28
N PHE A 243 -16.32 -32.25 -3.59
CA PHE A 243 -17.50 -33.06 -3.32
C PHE A 243 -18.15 -33.55 -4.62
N GLY A 244 -18.41 -32.63 -5.56
CA GLY A 244 -19.00 -32.94 -6.85
C GLY A 244 -18.14 -33.89 -7.69
N PHE A 245 -16.83 -33.67 -7.73
CA PHE A 245 -15.89 -34.48 -8.50
C PHE A 245 -15.84 -35.94 -7.99
N ILE A 246 -15.72 -36.12 -6.67
CA ILE A 246 -15.72 -37.45 -6.03
C ILE A 246 -17.09 -38.12 -6.17
N LYS A 247 -18.20 -37.39 -5.94
CA LYS A 247 -19.57 -37.93 -6.12
C LYS A 247 -19.85 -38.33 -7.58
N GLY A 248 -19.30 -37.61 -8.54
CA GLY A 248 -19.36 -37.95 -9.96
C GLY A 248 -18.70 -39.31 -10.22
N ARG A 249 -17.51 -39.53 -9.67
CA ARG A 249 -16.80 -40.82 -9.77
C ARG A 249 -17.55 -41.97 -9.10
N GLN A 250 -18.13 -41.73 -7.92
CA GLN A 250 -18.98 -42.72 -7.22
C GLN A 250 -20.17 -43.15 -8.09
N LYS A 251 -20.84 -42.19 -8.76
CA LYS A 251 -21.96 -42.50 -9.66
C LYS A 251 -21.55 -43.37 -10.84
N THR A 252 -20.32 -43.23 -11.33
CA THR A 252 -19.78 -44.05 -12.43
C THR A 252 -19.22 -45.40 -11.97
N GLY A 253 -19.26 -45.72 -10.67
CA GLY A 253 -18.70 -46.96 -10.13
C GLY A 253 -17.16 -47.01 -10.15
N LEU A 254 -16.50 -45.86 -10.29
CA LEU A 254 -15.03 -45.76 -10.40
C LEU A 254 -14.38 -45.25 -9.11
N ALA A 255 -15.15 -45.03 -8.04
CA ALA A 255 -14.63 -44.48 -6.80
C ALA A 255 -14.08 -45.58 -5.88
N ASP A 256 -12.98 -45.29 -5.20
CA ASP A 256 -12.44 -46.13 -4.13
C ASP A 256 -13.21 -45.89 -2.81
N GLU A 257 -13.38 -46.94 -2.01
CA GLU A 257 -14.00 -46.85 -0.68
C GLU A 257 -13.12 -46.09 0.31
N ASN A 258 -11.80 -46.12 0.14
CA ASN A 258 -10.84 -45.38 0.94
C ASN A 258 -10.63 -43.96 0.35
N PHE A 259 -10.81 -42.96 1.22
CA PHE A 259 -10.76 -41.56 0.81
C PHE A 259 -9.41 -41.13 0.20
N TRP A 260 -8.29 -41.62 0.74
CA TRP A 260 -6.97 -41.20 0.26
C TRP A 260 -6.64 -41.83 -1.09
N LYS A 261 -7.00 -43.09 -1.29
CA LYS A 261 -6.91 -43.74 -2.61
C LYS A 261 -7.78 -43.01 -3.64
N GLU A 262 -8.98 -42.59 -3.24
CA GLU A 262 -9.87 -41.83 -4.12
C GLU A 262 -9.30 -40.45 -4.47
N LEU A 263 -8.69 -39.74 -3.50
CA LEU A 263 -7.97 -38.48 -3.77
C LEU A 263 -6.83 -38.68 -4.76
N ASP A 264 -6.02 -39.74 -4.59
CA ASP A 264 -4.90 -40.01 -5.50
C ASP A 264 -5.41 -40.38 -6.91
N ALA A 265 -6.50 -41.16 -7.02
CA ALA A 265 -7.16 -41.43 -8.29
C ALA A 265 -7.72 -40.16 -8.96
N CYS A 266 -8.21 -39.21 -8.16
CA CYS A 266 -8.66 -37.90 -8.63
C CYS A 266 -7.49 -37.07 -9.17
N ARG A 267 -6.35 -37.01 -8.45
CA ARG A 267 -5.13 -36.31 -8.90
C ARG A 267 -4.59 -36.89 -10.21
N ASN A 268 -4.53 -38.21 -10.32
CA ASN A 268 -4.09 -38.88 -11.53
C ASN A 268 -4.98 -38.52 -12.73
N ARG A 269 -6.31 -38.51 -12.53
CA ARG A 269 -7.25 -38.10 -13.58
C ARG A 269 -7.06 -36.65 -14.04
N ILE A 270 -6.76 -35.73 -13.11
CA ILE A 270 -6.46 -34.33 -13.46
C ILE A 270 -5.16 -34.27 -14.26
N ALA A 271 -4.12 -34.98 -13.83
CA ALA A 271 -2.84 -35.04 -14.54
C ALA A 271 -2.97 -35.62 -15.95
N GLU A 272 -3.79 -36.67 -16.13
CA GLU A 272 -4.09 -37.25 -17.44
C GLU A 272 -4.80 -36.23 -18.34
N ARG A 273 -5.87 -35.58 -17.84
CA ARG A 273 -6.65 -34.59 -18.61
C ARG A 273 -5.87 -33.33 -18.97
N LEU A 274 -4.90 -32.94 -18.14
CA LEU A 274 -4.00 -31.82 -18.40
C LEU A 274 -3.21 -31.98 -19.70
N THR A 275 -2.90 -33.22 -20.11
CA THR A 275 -2.20 -33.49 -21.37
C THR A 275 -3.09 -33.30 -22.61
N GLN A 276 -4.42 -33.31 -22.44
CA GLN A 276 -5.40 -33.28 -23.53
C GLN A 276 -6.09 -31.94 -23.74
N VAL A 277 -5.62 -30.86 -23.08
CA VAL A 277 -6.17 -29.49 -23.15
C VAL A 277 -7.69 -29.48 -22.96
N GLY A 278 -8.12 -29.62 -21.71
CA GLY A 278 -9.53 -29.44 -21.34
C GLY A 278 -9.72 -29.48 -19.83
N GLY A 279 -10.51 -28.57 -19.30
CA GLY A 279 -11.00 -28.64 -17.93
C GLY A 279 -11.99 -29.81 -17.76
N ILE A 280 -12.38 -30.04 -16.51
CA ILE A 280 -13.29 -31.14 -16.16
C ILE A 280 -14.62 -30.52 -15.75
N SER A 281 -15.72 -30.93 -16.38
CA SER A 281 -17.05 -30.55 -15.87
C SER A 281 -17.27 -31.19 -14.52
N VAL A 282 -17.59 -30.37 -13.51
CA VAL A 282 -17.89 -30.82 -12.16
C VAL A 282 -19.35 -30.53 -11.86
N ASP A 283 -20.16 -31.59 -11.87
CA ASP A 283 -21.55 -31.55 -11.43
C ASP A 283 -21.66 -31.67 -9.91
N ARG A 284 -22.83 -31.31 -9.35
CA ARG A 284 -23.22 -31.55 -7.96
C ARG A 284 -22.39 -30.81 -6.90
N VAL A 285 -22.00 -29.57 -7.21
CA VAL A 285 -21.61 -28.63 -6.16
C VAL A 285 -22.84 -28.40 -5.26
N PRO A 286 -22.74 -28.58 -3.92
CA PRO A 286 -23.90 -28.55 -3.03
C PRO A 286 -24.72 -27.26 -3.09
N VAL A 287 -26.05 -27.37 -2.99
CA VAL A 287 -27.03 -26.27 -3.06
C VAL A 287 -26.73 -25.13 -2.10
N ILE A 288 -26.11 -25.43 -0.95
CA ILE A 288 -25.76 -24.41 0.05
C ILE A 288 -24.83 -23.32 -0.49
N TYR A 289 -24.15 -23.56 -1.61
CA TYR A 289 -23.41 -22.52 -2.32
C TYR A 289 -24.26 -21.31 -2.72
N GLU A 290 -25.59 -21.45 -2.82
CA GLU A 290 -26.52 -20.36 -3.11
C GLU A 290 -26.37 -19.17 -2.15
N GLN A 291 -25.98 -19.41 -0.90
CA GLN A 291 -25.76 -18.37 0.12
C GLN A 291 -24.67 -17.34 -0.28
N VAL A 292 -23.75 -17.74 -1.16
CA VAL A 292 -22.62 -16.92 -1.62
C VAL A 292 -22.53 -16.85 -3.14
N ALA A 293 -23.58 -17.28 -3.87
CA ALA A 293 -23.55 -17.33 -5.34
C ALA A 293 -23.43 -15.95 -6.01
N THR A 294 -23.71 -14.86 -5.30
CA THR A 294 -23.53 -13.48 -5.79
C THR A 294 -22.17 -12.87 -5.43
N ALA A 295 -21.31 -13.61 -4.72
CA ALA A 295 -19.94 -13.17 -4.45
C ALA A 295 -19.07 -13.33 -5.70
N PHE A 296 -18.02 -12.51 -5.80
CA PHE A 296 -17.06 -12.64 -6.89
C PHE A 296 -16.17 -13.88 -6.67
N VAL A 297 -16.20 -14.80 -7.63
CA VAL A 297 -15.23 -15.89 -7.74
C VAL A 297 -14.68 -15.91 -9.16
N PRO A 298 -13.40 -16.27 -9.38
CA PRO A 298 -12.78 -16.21 -10.70
C PRO A 298 -13.18 -17.38 -11.62
N PHE A 299 -14.31 -18.04 -11.34
CA PHE A 299 -14.80 -19.23 -12.04
C PHE A 299 -16.28 -19.10 -12.34
N ASP A 300 -16.70 -19.58 -13.52
CA ASP A 300 -18.11 -19.60 -13.91
C ASP A 300 -18.84 -20.77 -13.21
N VAL A 301 -19.69 -20.42 -12.24
CA VAL A 301 -20.49 -21.36 -11.46
C VAL A 301 -21.95 -21.21 -11.87
N LYS A 302 -22.51 -22.24 -12.49
CA LYS A 302 -23.87 -22.23 -13.01
C LYS A 302 -24.80 -22.99 -12.08
N ARG A 303 -26.03 -22.50 -11.91
CA ARG A 303 -27.10 -23.23 -11.21
C ARG A 303 -27.78 -24.20 -12.17
N LYS A 304 -27.98 -25.45 -11.74
CA LYS A 304 -28.69 -26.47 -12.47
C LYS A 304 -30.08 -26.66 -11.86
N ILE A 305 -31.11 -26.21 -12.58
CA ILE A 305 -32.49 -26.18 -12.07
C ILE A 305 -33.03 -27.60 -11.79
N SER A 306 -32.61 -28.60 -12.58
CA SER A 306 -33.17 -29.95 -12.53
C SER A 306 -32.91 -30.72 -11.21
N ASP A 307 -31.81 -30.42 -10.53
CA ASP A 307 -31.41 -31.11 -9.29
C ASP A 307 -31.00 -30.14 -8.17
N GLU A 308 -31.39 -28.87 -8.32
CA GLU A 308 -31.08 -27.75 -7.42
C GLU A 308 -29.59 -27.56 -7.11
N SER A 309 -28.70 -28.22 -7.84
CA SER A 309 -27.25 -28.17 -7.59
C SER A 309 -26.56 -27.08 -8.39
N PHE A 310 -25.30 -26.83 -8.06
CA PHE A 310 -24.42 -26.01 -8.87
C PHE A 310 -23.48 -26.90 -9.68
N TRP A 311 -23.00 -26.38 -10.80
CA TRP A 311 -21.99 -27.03 -11.62
C TRP A 311 -20.95 -26.03 -12.12
N VAL A 312 -19.72 -26.50 -12.26
CA VAL A 312 -18.63 -25.74 -12.85
C VAL A 312 -18.35 -26.34 -14.21
N ASP A 313 -18.67 -25.57 -15.25
CA ASP A 313 -18.40 -25.93 -16.63
C ASP A 313 -16.89 -25.79 -16.88
N ASN A 314 -16.26 -26.83 -17.41
CA ASN A 314 -14.83 -26.81 -17.75
C ASN A 314 -13.91 -26.35 -16.57
N ALA A 315 -14.08 -26.93 -15.37
CA ALA A 315 -13.29 -26.55 -14.19
C ALA A 315 -11.78 -26.66 -14.49
N PRO A 316 -11.02 -25.56 -14.32
CA PRO A 316 -9.62 -25.54 -14.72
C PRO A 316 -8.74 -26.22 -13.66
N PRO A 317 -7.52 -26.65 -14.04
CA PRO A 317 -6.58 -27.33 -13.14
C PRO A 317 -6.31 -26.60 -11.81
N PRO A 318 -6.15 -25.26 -11.75
CA PRO A 318 -5.98 -24.56 -10.48
C PRO A 318 -7.15 -24.76 -9.51
N LEU A 319 -8.39 -24.73 -10.02
CA LEU A 319 -9.58 -24.96 -9.19
C LEU A 319 -9.64 -26.42 -8.72
N LEU A 320 -9.39 -27.38 -9.61
CA LEU A 320 -9.43 -28.80 -9.28
C LEU A 320 -8.36 -29.19 -8.26
N ASN A 321 -7.14 -28.67 -8.39
CA ASN A 321 -6.07 -28.90 -7.43
C ASN A 321 -6.41 -28.27 -6.07
N ALA A 322 -6.87 -27.01 -6.06
CA ALA A 322 -7.31 -26.34 -4.84
C ALA A 322 -8.46 -27.09 -4.14
N ALA A 323 -9.38 -27.67 -4.92
CA ALA A 323 -10.47 -28.50 -4.43
C ALA A 323 -9.95 -29.79 -3.74
N LEU A 324 -9.05 -30.52 -4.39
CA LEU A 324 -8.47 -31.74 -3.79
C LEU A 324 -7.63 -31.43 -2.54
N ASP A 325 -6.91 -30.30 -2.52
CA ASP A 325 -6.15 -29.87 -1.34
C ASP A 325 -7.07 -29.42 -0.20
N ALA A 326 -8.21 -28.78 -0.50
CA ALA A 326 -9.23 -28.46 0.48
C ALA A 326 -9.85 -29.74 1.09
N ALA A 327 -10.18 -30.72 0.24
CA ALA A 327 -10.68 -32.02 0.70
C ALA A 327 -9.63 -32.79 1.53
N ALA A 328 -8.37 -32.78 1.12
CA ALA A 328 -7.27 -33.38 1.86
C ALA A 328 -7.12 -32.77 3.27
N ARG A 329 -7.22 -31.43 3.40
CA ARG A 329 -7.21 -30.75 4.69
C ARG A 329 -8.36 -31.18 5.60
N VAL A 330 -9.57 -31.35 5.05
CA VAL A 330 -10.71 -31.91 5.81
C VAL A 330 -10.40 -33.35 6.26
N GLY A 331 -9.82 -34.17 5.38
CA GLY A 331 -9.40 -35.53 5.70
C GLY A 331 -8.34 -35.61 6.80
N ASP A 332 -7.29 -34.80 6.71
CA ASP A 332 -6.20 -34.74 7.70
C ASP A 332 -6.67 -34.22 9.07
N GLY A 333 -7.70 -33.37 9.10
CA GLY A 333 -8.33 -32.90 10.34
C GLY A 333 -9.10 -33.96 11.13
N ILE A 334 -9.33 -35.15 10.54
CA ILE A 334 -10.06 -36.23 11.20
C ILE A 334 -9.10 -37.10 12.02
N LYS A 335 -9.38 -37.26 13.31
CA LYS A 335 -8.61 -38.09 14.25
C LYS A 335 -8.82 -39.61 14.03
N LYS A 336 -8.52 -40.12 12.83
CA LYS A 336 -8.54 -41.55 12.46
C LYS A 336 -7.33 -41.87 11.56
N LYS A 337 -6.92 -43.15 11.52
CA LYS A 337 -5.87 -43.60 10.60
C LYS A 337 -6.32 -43.42 9.15
N LYS A 338 -5.40 -43.03 8.25
CA LYS A 338 -5.68 -42.81 6.82
C LYS A 338 -6.34 -44.04 6.16
N SER A 339 -5.91 -45.24 6.49
CA SER A 339 -6.49 -46.50 5.96
C SER A 339 -7.94 -46.76 6.40
N ALA A 340 -8.42 -46.11 7.47
CA ALA A 340 -9.76 -46.30 8.03
C ALA A 340 -10.76 -45.20 7.65
N LEU A 341 -10.34 -44.21 6.85
CA LEU A 341 -11.21 -43.14 6.39
C LEU A 341 -11.94 -43.56 5.12
N SER A 342 -13.25 -43.83 5.26
CA SER A 342 -14.10 -44.10 4.10
C SER A 342 -14.43 -42.82 3.36
N THR A 343 -14.53 -42.92 2.03
CA THR A 343 -14.86 -41.81 1.12
C THR A 343 -16.17 -41.14 1.51
N ASP A 344 -17.22 -41.92 1.80
CA ASP A 344 -18.53 -41.35 2.21
C ASP A 344 -18.49 -40.60 3.54
N PHE A 345 -17.69 -41.09 4.50
CA PHE A 345 -17.54 -40.39 5.77
C PHE A 345 -16.87 -39.03 5.57
N VAL A 346 -15.81 -38.95 4.75
CA VAL A 346 -15.13 -37.68 4.49
C VAL A 346 -16.00 -36.73 3.65
N LEU A 347 -16.76 -37.23 2.67
CA LEU A 347 -17.73 -36.41 1.93
C LEU A 347 -18.78 -35.78 2.85
N SER A 348 -19.24 -36.51 3.88
CA SER A 348 -20.14 -35.94 4.88
C SER A 348 -19.48 -34.79 5.66
N LYS A 349 -18.19 -34.92 5.98
CA LYS A 349 -17.40 -33.88 6.66
C LYS A 349 -17.13 -32.67 5.77
N ILE A 350 -16.86 -32.87 4.48
CA ILE A 350 -16.73 -31.78 3.50
C ILE A 350 -18.02 -30.96 3.45
N ALA A 351 -19.19 -31.62 3.39
CA ALA A 351 -20.47 -30.92 3.39
C ALA A 351 -20.74 -30.16 4.71
N THR A 352 -20.34 -30.71 5.86
CA THR A 352 -20.40 -30.01 7.16
C THR A 352 -19.45 -28.81 7.20
N GLU A 353 -18.24 -28.93 6.66
CA GLU A 353 -17.25 -27.87 6.65
C GLU A 353 -17.68 -26.71 5.74
N MET A 354 -18.24 -27.04 4.57
CA MET A 354 -18.84 -26.05 3.67
C MET A 354 -19.97 -25.28 4.36
N LYS A 355 -20.86 -25.98 5.08
CA LYS A 355 -21.87 -25.33 5.94
C LYS A 355 -21.25 -24.39 6.96
N ARG A 356 -20.20 -24.83 7.65
CA ARG A 356 -19.53 -24.04 8.68
C ARG A 356 -18.98 -22.73 8.11
N ILE A 357 -18.23 -22.80 7.01
CA ILE A 357 -17.62 -21.63 6.34
C ILE A 357 -18.67 -20.58 5.96
N LEU A 358 -19.84 -21.03 5.49
CA LEU A 358 -20.92 -20.16 5.04
C LEU A 358 -21.74 -19.57 6.18
N MET A 359 -21.74 -20.19 7.37
CA MET A 359 -22.48 -19.71 8.54
C MET A 359 -21.66 -18.84 9.51
N THR A 360 -20.33 -18.85 9.42
CA THR A 360 -19.44 -18.07 10.31
C THR A 360 -19.13 -16.65 9.81
N GLY A 361 -20.04 -16.02 9.08
CA GLY A 361 -19.85 -14.71 8.45
C GLY A 361 -20.92 -13.69 8.83
#